data_AF-A0A1Q7HCW3-F1
#
_entry.id   AF-A0A1Q7HCW3-F1
#
_cell.length_a   1.000
_cell.length_b   1.000
_cell.length_c   1.000
_cell.angle_alpha   90.00
_cell.angle_beta   90.00
_cell.angle_gamma   90.00
#
_symmetry.space_group_name_H-M   'P 1'
#
loop_
_entity.id
_entity.type
_entity.pdbx_description
1 polymer ?
#
loop_
_entity_poly.entity_id
_entity_poly.type
_entity_poly.pdbx_seq_one_letter_code
_entity_poly.pdbx_strand_id
1 'polypeptide(L)'
;MWLLRKEWRELVASRSWWILLLAMGPLVGVSFISAVRTYAEASGLNGTAVGQGVGEAFSPLVGVWAPTFSACELAAAFLLPFVGIRLVSGDRQSGALKIELQHPMPAFARISAKALVLLAGWGIATTAPALAIVLWKSYGGHLYPPELATVVFGHMLNAGLTIALAAATASVTEHPSTAAILTLSVTVGTWIINFIAAVHGGVWERAAGYTPTAMVAEFQHGLIRLDVVLVALALVFAGLGLAAIWMRLGVRVRRRVNESIALGALTAAVMFACTFVTPSWDTSESRGNSFPEADEEALKEIRTPLRIEAHLAPEDPRRADLEHRALSKLRRVMPRVQVHYMSATSIGLFEQTAPHYGEIWYELGGRKTMSRVTTAEGVLEAIYEIAGVKPPPEDEESIFRGHPLAVPPTGAATVFYGIWPAVIVATALFLRGRASIR
;
A
#
# COMPACT_ATOMS: atom_id res chain seq x y z
N MET A 1 -4.67 30.24 8.05
CA MET A 1 -5.34 30.38 6.74
C MET A 1 -4.47 31.05 5.67
N TRP A 2 -3.78 32.16 5.96
CA TRP A 2 -2.94 32.84 4.96
C TRP A 2 -1.88 31.93 4.31
N LEU A 3 -1.13 31.17 5.12
CA LEU A 3 -0.06 30.30 4.63
C LEU A 3 -0.59 29.24 3.65
N LEU A 4 -1.67 28.53 3.99
CA LEU A 4 -2.30 27.56 3.09
C LEU A 4 -2.74 28.20 1.76
N ARG A 5 -3.25 29.43 1.79
CA ARG A 5 -3.62 30.16 0.58
C ARG A 5 -2.40 30.53 -0.27
N LYS A 6 -1.27 30.86 0.35
CA LYS A 6 0.02 31.11 -0.34
C LYS A 6 0.51 29.82 -1.00
N GLU A 7 0.63 28.74 -0.23
CA GLU A 7 1.09 27.43 -0.71
C GLU A 7 0.20 26.88 -1.84
N TRP A 8 -1.12 27.06 -1.75
CA TRP A 8 -2.04 26.66 -2.82
C TRP A 8 -1.78 27.41 -4.13
N ARG A 9 -1.49 28.71 -4.08
CA ARG A 9 -1.15 29.50 -5.28
C ARG A 9 0.18 29.04 -5.88
N GLU A 10 1.16 28.70 -5.04
CA GLU A 10 2.44 28.18 -5.50
C GLU A 10 2.30 26.83 -6.19
N LEU A 11 1.45 25.95 -5.65
CA LEU A 11 1.11 24.68 -6.29
C LEU A 11 0.46 24.89 -7.66
N VAL A 12 -0.56 25.75 -7.75
CA VAL A 12 -1.25 26.08 -9.01
C VAL A 12 -0.31 26.75 -10.02
N ALA A 13 0.67 27.54 -9.56
CA ALA A 13 1.68 28.13 -10.44
C ALA A 13 2.73 27.10 -10.92
N SER A 14 2.91 26.00 -10.19
CA SER A 14 3.93 24.99 -10.48
C SER A 14 3.64 24.22 -11.77
N ARG A 15 4.59 24.23 -12.71
CA ARG A 15 4.50 23.44 -13.95
C ARG A 15 4.51 21.93 -13.67
N SER A 16 5.25 21.47 -12.66
CA SER A 16 5.32 20.03 -12.35
C SER A 16 3.98 19.46 -11.90
N TRP A 17 3.16 20.23 -11.18
CA TRP A 17 1.83 19.78 -10.77
C TRP A 17 0.88 19.62 -11.96
N TRP A 18 0.89 20.56 -12.92
CA TRP A 18 0.10 20.43 -14.15
C TRP A 18 0.55 19.25 -15.02
N ILE A 19 1.87 19.00 -15.09
CA ILE A 19 2.41 17.82 -15.80
C ILE A 19 1.95 16.53 -15.11
N LEU A 20 1.99 16.47 -13.77
CA LEU A 20 1.43 15.35 -13.00
C LEU A 20 -0.04 15.13 -13.37
N LEU A 21 -0.89 16.15 -13.27
CA LEU A 21 -2.32 16.04 -13.60
C LEU A 21 -2.54 15.57 -15.04
N LEU A 22 -1.78 16.10 -15.99
CA LEU A 22 -1.86 15.71 -17.39
C LEU A 22 -1.52 14.23 -17.59
N ALA A 23 -0.46 13.74 -16.93
CA ALA A 23 0.01 12.36 -17.02
C ALA A 23 -0.90 11.36 -16.29
N MET A 24 -1.58 11.78 -15.21
CA MET A 24 -2.48 10.90 -14.45
C MET A 24 -3.58 10.29 -15.30
N GLY A 25 -4.18 11.05 -16.23
CA GLY A 25 -5.25 10.56 -17.09
C GLY A 25 -4.82 9.37 -17.95
N PRO A 26 -3.78 9.51 -18.80
CA PRO A 26 -3.27 8.41 -19.59
C PRO A 26 -2.75 7.22 -18.78
N LEU A 27 -2.06 7.46 -17.65
CA LEU A 27 -1.56 6.39 -16.77
C LEU A 27 -2.71 5.58 -16.17
N VAL A 28 -3.72 6.24 -15.62
CA VAL A 28 -4.90 5.56 -15.07
C VAL A 28 -5.73 4.93 -16.19
N GLY A 29 -5.86 5.60 -17.33
CA GLY A 29 -6.60 5.12 -18.49
C GLY A 29 -6.03 3.82 -19.05
N VAL A 30 -4.71 3.71 -19.22
CA VAL A 30 -4.09 2.48 -19.73
C VAL A 30 -4.29 1.32 -18.74
N SER A 31 -4.09 1.56 -17.45
CA SER A 31 -4.29 0.54 -16.42
C SER A 31 -5.75 0.10 -16.32
N PHE A 32 -6.69 1.05 -16.27
CA PHE A 32 -8.12 0.75 -16.18
C PHE A 32 -8.65 0.01 -17.42
N ILE A 33 -8.33 0.49 -18.63
CA ILE A 33 -8.78 -0.14 -19.88
C ILE A 33 -8.23 -1.58 -19.98
N SER A 34 -6.97 -1.79 -19.60
CA SER A 34 -6.36 -3.12 -19.61
C SER A 34 -7.01 -4.03 -18.58
N ALA A 35 -7.21 -3.54 -17.35
CA ALA A 35 -7.86 -4.29 -16.28
C ALA A 35 -9.29 -4.70 -16.65
N VAL A 36 -10.12 -3.77 -17.13
CA VAL A 36 -11.49 -4.07 -17.55
C VAL A 36 -11.52 -5.06 -18.70
N ARG A 37 -10.60 -4.95 -19.67
CA ARG A 37 -10.52 -5.91 -20.78
C ARG A 37 -10.17 -7.31 -20.28
N THR A 38 -9.12 -7.45 -19.47
CA THR A 38 -8.71 -8.74 -18.92
C THR A 38 -9.79 -9.34 -18.03
N TYR A 39 -10.44 -8.53 -17.19
CA TYR A 39 -11.54 -8.96 -16.34
C TYR A 39 -12.74 -9.43 -17.16
N ALA A 40 -13.10 -8.70 -18.23
CA ALA A 40 -14.20 -9.07 -19.11
C ALA A 40 -13.91 -10.33 -19.92
N GLU A 41 -12.66 -10.50 -20.41
CA GLU A 41 -12.21 -11.72 -21.08
C GLU A 41 -12.31 -12.94 -20.15
N ALA A 42 -11.82 -12.82 -18.91
CA ALA A 42 -11.96 -13.86 -17.89
C ALA A 42 -13.43 -14.17 -17.57
N SER A 43 -14.29 -13.13 -17.59
CA SER A 43 -15.74 -13.24 -17.37
C SER A 43 -16.51 -13.80 -18.56
N GLY A 44 -15.85 -14.16 -19.67
CA GLY A 44 -16.46 -14.81 -20.82
C GLY A 44 -16.77 -13.92 -22.02
N LEU A 45 -16.24 -12.69 -22.10
CA LEU A 45 -16.41 -11.79 -23.25
C LEU A 45 -15.99 -12.42 -24.60
N ASN A 46 -15.15 -13.48 -24.58
CA ASN A 46 -14.71 -14.25 -25.76
C ASN A 46 -15.11 -15.74 -25.73
N GLY A 47 -16.11 -16.13 -24.92
CA GLY A 47 -16.71 -17.48 -24.96
C GLY A 47 -16.01 -18.57 -24.13
N THR A 48 -14.92 -18.25 -23.41
CA THR A 48 -14.30 -19.15 -22.43
C THR A 48 -14.50 -18.58 -21.02
N ALA A 49 -15.56 -19.01 -20.32
CA ALA A 49 -15.66 -18.76 -18.89
C ALA A 49 -14.71 -19.73 -18.17
N VAL A 50 -13.78 -19.22 -17.36
CA VAL A 50 -13.06 -20.06 -16.41
C VAL A 50 -14.08 -20.49 -15.35
N GLY A 51 -14.21 -21.80 -15.16
CA GLY A 51 -15.38 -22.44 -14.55
C GLY A 51 -15.77 -22.03 -13.12
N GLN A 52 -16.98 -22.49 -12.75
CA GLN A 52 -17.58 -22.40 -11.42
C GLN A 52 -16.60 -22.88 -10.33
N GLY A 53 -16.43 -22.08 -9.27
CA GLY A 53 -15.57 -22.38 -8.12
C GLY A 53 -14.45 -21.37 -7.84
N VAL A 54 -14.26 -20.36 -8.69
CA VAL A 54 -13.19 -19.34 -8.55
C VAL A 54 -13.76 -17.95 -8.27
N GLY A 55 -14.62 -17.82 -7.27
CA GLY A 55 -15.27 -16.54 -6.93
C GLY A 55 -14.29 -15.39 -6.71
N GLU A 56 -13.14 -15.65 -6.08
CA GLU A 56 -12.05 -14.67 -5.89
C GLU A 56 -11.46 -14.15 -7.21
N ALA A 57 -11.36 -14.99 -8.25
CA ALA A 57 -10.85 -14.53 -9.56
C ALA A 57 -11.79 -13.51 -10.22
N PHE A 58 -13.07 -13.50 -9.81
CA PHE A 58 -14.06 -12.52 -10.23
C PHE A 58 -14.29 -11.44 -9.16
N SER A 59 -13.35 -11.21 -8.24
CA SER A 59 -13.36 -10.05 -7.36
C SER A 59 -12.97 -8.77 -8.11
N PRO A 60 -13.82 -7.73 -8.15
CA PRO A 60 -13.46 -6.43 -8.74
C PRO A 60 -12.26 -5.75 -8.05
N LEU A 61 -12.04 -6.03 -6.76
CA LEU A 61 -10.88 -5.53 -6.01
C LEU A 61 -9.57 -5.91 -6.68
N VAL A 62 -9.36 -7.21 -6.88
CA VAL A 62 -8.12 -7.76 -7.46
C VAL A 62 -8.10 -7.56 -8.97
N GLY A 63 -9.23 -7.78 -9.64
CA GLY A 63 -9.30 -7.77 -11.10
C GLY A 63 -9.35 -6.38 -11.75
N VAL A 64 -9.86 -5.37 -11.05
CA VAL A 64 -10.07 -4.02 -11.60
C VAL A 64 -9.42 -2.94 -10.76
N TRP A 65 -9.66 -2.90 -9.45
CA TRP A 65 -9.21 -1.79 -8.60
C TRP A 65 -7.71 -1.78 -8.36
N ALA A 66 -7.11 -2.90 -7.94
CA ALA A 66 -5.68 -3.00 -7.70
C ALA A 66 -4.86 -2.60 -8.95
N PRO A 67 -5.13 -3.14 -10.17
CA PRO A 67 -4.46 -2.70 -11.38
C PRO A 67 -4.71 -1.23 -11.72
N THR A 68 -5.95 -0.73 -11.58
CA THR A 68 -6.27 0.67 -11.89
C THR A 68 -5.52 1.65 -11.01
N PHE A 69 -5.45 1.36 -9.71
CA PHE A 69 -4.76 2.20 -8.73
C PHE A 69 -3.24 1.98 -8.71
N SER A 70 -2.70 0.91 -9.29
CA SER A 70 -1.25 0.75 -9.50
C SER A 70 -0.64 1.91 -10.33
N ALA A 71 -1.43 2.52 -11.22
CA ALA A 71 -1.03 3.73 -11.94
C ALA A 71 -0.75 4.90 -10.97
N CYS A 72 -1.49 4.97 -9.86
CA CYS A 72 -1.28 5.97 -8.82
C CYS A 72 0.01 5.71 -8.04
N GLU A 73 0.43 4.44 -7.86
CA GLU A 73 1.75 4.14 -7.30
C GLU A 73 2.88 4.61 -8.20
N LEU A 74 2.79 4.38 -9.50
CA LEU A 74 3.79 4.87 -10.46
C LEU A 74 3.86 6.39 -10.44
N ALA A 75 2.71 7.07 -10.45
CA ALA A 75 2.67 8.52 -10.34
C ALA A 75 3.21 9.03 -9.00
N ALA A 76 2.92 8.35 -7.88
CA ALA A 76 3.48 8.66 -6.57
C ALA A 76 5.00 8.45 -6.53
N ALA A 77 5.52 7.39 -7.14
CA ALA A 77 6.95 7.09 -7.13
C ALA A 77 7.77 8.00 -8.07
N PHE A 78 7.22 8.35 -9.23
CA PHE A 78 7.98 9.00 -10.31
C PHE A 78 7.60 10.46 -10.60
N LEU A 79 6.38 10.91 -10.30
CA LEU A 79 5.91 12.26 -10.68
C LEU A 79 5.68 13.17 -9.46
N LEU A 80 5.00 12.66 -8.43
CA LEU A 80 4.72 13.39 -7.20
C LEU A 80 5.99 13.93 -6.50
N PRO A 81 7.16 13.26 -6.50
CA PRO A 81 8.38 13.79 -5.89
C PRO A 81 8.76 15.15 -6.45
N PHE A 82 8.65 15.34 -7.76
CA PHE A 82 9.00 16.59 -8.42
C PHE A 82 8.06 17.75 -8.05
N VAL A 83 6.81 17.44 -7.74
CA VAL A 83 5.85 18.44 -7.23
C VAL A 83 6.23 18.84 -5.81
N GLY A 84 6.48 17.86 -4.94
CA GLY A 84 6.91 18.09 -3.56
C GLY A 84 8.22 18.85 -3.46
N ILE A 85 9.24 18.41 -4.20
CA ILE A 85 10.55 19.07 -4.26
C ILE A 85 10.39 20.51 -4.75
N ARG A 86 9.61 20.76 -5.80
CA ARG A 86 9.44 22.12 -6.34
C ARG A 86 8.78 23.06 -5.34
N LEU A 87 7.80 22.58 -4.58
CA LEU A 87 7.09 23.38 -3.57
C LEU A 87 7.97 23.68 -2.35
N VAL A 88 8.84 22.74 -1.94
CA VAL A 88 9.74 22.93 -0.78
C VAL A 88 10.99 23.74 -1.15
N SER A 89 11.63 23.42 -2.27
CA SER A 89 12.85 24.10 -2.73
C SER A 89 12.59 25.50 -3.31
N GLY A 90 11.37 25.76 -3.80
CA GLY A 90 11.01 27.01 -4.45
C GLY A 90 11.20 28.24 -3.56
N ASP A 91 10.86 28.13 -2.28
CA ASP A 91 11.04 29.23 -1.32
C ASP A 91 12.51 29.53 -1.06
N ARG A 92 13.35 28.48 -1.05
CA ARG A 92 14.80 28.62 -0.82
C ARG A 92 15.47 29.25 -2.04
N GLN A 93 15.11 28.83 -3.25
CA GLN A 93 15.67 29.35 -4.50
C GLN A 93 15.28 30.81 -4.77
N SER A 94 14.03 31.17 -4.49
CA SER A 94 13.53 32.54 -4.68
C SER A 94 13.94 33.52 -3.57
N GLY A 95 14.52 33.01 -2.48
CA GLY A 95 14.78 33.80 -1.27
C GLY A 95 13.53 34.08 -0.43
N ALA A 96 12.33 33.67 -0.87
CA ALA A 96 11.07 33.84 -0.13
C ALA A 96 11.12 33.21 1.26
N LEU A 97 11.90 32.13 1.45
CA LEU A 97 12.09 31.49 2.75
C LEU A 97 12.63 32.48 3.81
N LYS A 98 13.52 33.40 3.42
CA LYS A 98 14.08 34.41 4.34
C LYS A 98 13.00 35.37 4.83
N ILE A 99 12.07 35.75 3.95
CA ILE A 99 10.93 36.62 4.27
C ILE A 99 9.94 35.86 5.16
N GLU A 100 9.63 34.61 4.81
CA GLU A 100 8.71 33.78 5.59
C GLU A 100 9.24 33.53 7.01
N LEU A 101 10.55 33.44 7.20
CA LEU A 101 11.20 33.29 8.51
C LEU A 101 11.06 34.50 9.43
N GLN A 102 10.72 35.67 8.90
CA GLN A 102 10.42 36.86 9.72
C GLN A 102 9.06 36.75 10.42
N HIS A 103 8.15 35.93 9.89
CA HIS A 103 6.90 35.63 10.59
C HIS A 103 7.14 34.66 11.76
N PRO A 104 6.48 34.86 12.92
CA PRO A 104 6.61 34.01 14.11
C PRO A 104 5.86 32.67 13.94
N MET A 105 6.15 31.94 12.88
CA MET A 105 5.59 30.61 12.61
C MET A 105 6.66 29.54 12.81
N PRO A 106 6.38 28.46 13.55
CA PRO A 106 7.32 27.37 13.74
C PRO A 106 7.60 26.66 12.41
N ALA A 107 8.82 26.13 12.25
CA ALA A 107 9.24 25.45 11.02
C ALA A 107 8.34 24.26 10.66
N PHE A 108 7.85 23.54 11.69
CA PHE A 108 6.92 22.43 11.50
C PHE A 108 5.61 22.90 10.85
N ALA A 109 5.00 23.99 11.32
CA ALA A 109 3.75 24.50 10.73
C ALA A 109 3.91 24.86 9.24
N ARG A 110 5.09 25.31 8.81
CA ARG A 110 5.39 25.64 7.41
C ARG A 110 5.45 24.41 6.53
N ILE A 111 6.21 23.40 6.99
CA ILE A 111 6.28 22.12 6.30
C ILE A 111 4.94 21.40 6.30
N SER A 112 4.18 21.43 7.40
CA SER A 112 2.85 20.84 7.47
C SER A 112 1.88 21.54 6.50
N ALA A 113 1.93 22.87 6.36
CA ALA A 113 1.10 23.57 5.39
C ALA A 113 1.40 23.15 3.95
N LYS A 114 2.69 23.00 3.61
CA LYS A 114 3.13 22.45 2.31
C LYS A 114 2.65 21.02 2.09
N ALA A 115 2.81 20.16 3.09
CA ALA A 115 2.35 18.77 3.03
C ALA A 115 0.83 18.68 2.83
N LEU A 116 0.04 19.48 3.55
CA LEU A 116 -1.42 19.53 3.38
C LEU A 116 -1.83 20.00 1.98
N VAL A 117 -1.17 21.01 1.43
CA VAL A 117 -1.43 21.47 0.07
C VAL A 117 -1.02 20.43 -0.98
N LEU A 118 0.09 19.73 -0.78
CA LEU A 118 0.51 18.63 -1.65
C LEU A 118 -0.49 17.46 -1.60
N LEU A 119 -0.97 17.09 -0.41
CA LEU A 119 -2.01 16.07 -0.24
C LEU A 119 -3.33 16.49 -0.89
N ALA A 120 -3.74 17.75 -0.76
CA ALA A 120 -4.92 18.26 -1.45
C ALA A 120 -4.73 18.27 -2.98
N GLY A 121 -3.54 18.63 -3.46
CA GLY A 121 -3.16 18.54 -4.87
C GLY A 121 -3.16 17.10 -5.40
N TRP A 122 -2.74 16.14 -4.57
CA TRP A 122 -2.87 14.71 -4.85
C TRP A 122 -4.33 14.27 -4.86
N GLY A 123 -5.16 14.77 -3.95
CA GLY A 123 -6.61 14.57 -3.98
C GLY A 123 -7.25 15.01 -5.31
N ILE A 124 -6.80 16.12 -5.89
CA ILE A 124 -7.22 16.52 -7.24
C ILE A 124 -6.72 15.52 -8.29
N ALA A 125 -5.47 15.06 -8.20
CA ALA A 125 -4.94 14.03 -9.09
C ALA A 125 -5.76 12.71 -9.02
N THR A 126 -6.27 12.36 -7.84
CA THR A 126 -7.15 11.18 -7.65
C THR A 126 -8.54 11.31 -8.30
N THR A 127 -8.87 12.46 -8.91
CA THR A 127 -10.07 12.53 -9.75
C THR A 127 -9.96 11.67 -11.02
N ALA A 128 -8.75 11.35 -11.50
CA ALA A 128 -8.55 10.40 -12.59
C ALA A 128 -9.06 8.97 -12.25
N PRO A 129 -8.59 8.31 -11.16
CA PRO A 129 -9.18 7.03 -10.75
C PRO A 129 -10.65 7.16 -10.31
N ALA A 130 -11.09 8.32 -9.80
CA ALA A 130 -12.53 8.52 -9.54
C ALA A 130 -13.37 8.45 -10.83
N LEU A 131 -12.87 8.96 -11.96
CA LEU A 131 -13.53 8.78 -13.26
C LEU A 131 -13.58 7.31 -13.69
N ALA A 132 -12.53 6.53 -13.38
CA ALA A 132 -12.54 5.08 -13.63
C ALA A 132 -13.65 4.38 -12.83
N ILE A 133 -13.86 4.77 -11.57
CA ILE A 133 -14.96 4.27 -10.74
C ILE A 133 -16.32 4.59 -11.36
N VAL A 134 -16.51 5.83 -11.85
CA VAL A 134 -17.75 6.24 -12.53
C VAL A 134 -17.99 5.43 -13.80
N LEU A 135 -16.95 5.23 -14.62
CA LEU A 135 -17.04 4.44 -15.84
C LEU A 135 -17.37 2.97 -15.55
N TRP A 136 -16.69 2.35 -14.59
CA TRP A 136 -16.97 0.98 -14.17
C TRP A 136 -18.43 0.80 -13.73
N LYS A 137 -18.93 1.71 -12.90
CA LYS A 137 -20.34 1.71 -12.49
C LYS A 137 -21.28 1.85 -13.69
N SER A 138 -20.92 2.70 -14.67
CA SER A 138 -21.71 2.88 -15.90
C SER A 138 -21.74 1.63 -16.79
N TYR A 139 -20.74 0.75 -16.69
CA TYR A 139 -20.71 -0.54 -17.37
C TYR A 139 -21.52 -1.63 -16.64
N GLY A 140 -22.12 -1.31 -15.49
CA GLY A 140 -22.83 -2.29 -14.64
C GLY A 140 -21.93 -3.00 -13.63
N GLY A 141 -20.69 -2.52 -13.44
CA GLY A 141 -19.73 -3.11 -12.54
C GLY A 141 -20.08 -2.95 -11.06
N HIS A 142 -19.85 -4.01 -10.29
CA HIS A 142 -20.08 -4.03 -8.85
C HIS A 142 -19.09 -3.12 -8.11
N LEU A 143 -19.58 -2.43 -7.08
CA LEU A 143 -18.81 -1.56 -6.19
C LEU A 143 -19.07 -1.95 -4.75
N TYR A 144 -18.02 -2.38 -4.05
CA TYR A 144 -18.05 -2.55 -2.61
C TYR A 144 -17.35 -1.35 -1.92
N PRO A 145 -18.08 -0.46 -1.22
CA PRO A 145 -17.51 0.77 -0.67
C PRO A 145 -16.35 0.58 0.33
N PRO A 146 -16.37 -0.44 1.23
CA PRO A 146 -15.24 -0.68 2.14
C PRO A 146 -13.92 -0.95 1.39
N GLU A 147 -13.96 -1.79 0.36
CA GLU A 147 -12.79 -2.06 -0.50
C GLU A 147 -12.22 -0.79 -1.13
N LEU A 148 -13.09 0.02 -1.75
CA LEU A 148 -12.67 1.29 -2.35
C LEU A 148 -12.08 2.24 -1.32
N ALA A 149 -12.67 2.32 -0.12
CA ALA A 149 -12.16 3.17 0.96
C ALA A 149 -10.77 2.70 1.40
N THR A 150 -10.56 1.41 1.55
CA THR A 150 -9.27 0.79 1.91
C THR A 150 -8.20 1.09 0.86
N VAL A 151 -8.49 0.86 -0.42
CA VAL A 151 -7.56 1.16 -1.52
C VAL A 151 -7.21 2.65 -1.52
N VAL A 152 -8.22 3.54 -1.52
CA VAL A 152 -8.01 4.99 -1.52
C VAL A 152 -7.17 5.44 -0.32
N PHE A 153 -7.42 4.87 0.86
CA PHE A 153 -6.66 5.16 2.07
C PHE A 153 -5.19 4.73 1.93
N GLY A 154 -4.91 3.53 1.43
CA GLY A 154 -3.56 3.03 1.18
C GLY A 154 -2.77 3.93 0.21
N HIS A 155 -3.40 4.36 -0.89
CA HIS A 155 -2.77 5.26 -1.86
C HIS A 155 -2.58 6.69 -1.31
N MET A 156 -3.46 7.16 -0.44
CA MET A 156 -3.28 8.45 0.26
C MET A 156 -2.09 8.40 1.22
N LEU A 157 -1.95 7.29 1.95
CA LEU A 157 -0.84 7.05 2.85
C LEU A 157 0.50 6.97 2.10
N ASN A 158 0.51 6.28 0.96
CA ASN A 158 1.68 6.21 0.07
C ASN A 158 2.07 7.59 -0.47
N ALA A 159 1.10 8.39 -0.92
CA ALA A 159 1.37 9.77 -1.33
C ALA A 159 1.96 10.61 -0.18
N GLY A 160 1.47 10.41 1.05
CA GLY A 160 2.05 10.99 2.26
C GLY A 160 3.52 10.62 2.45
N LEU A 161 3.88 9.34 2.29
CA LEU A 161 5.27 8.86 2.36
C LEU A 161 6.15 9.55 1.32
N THR A 162 5.69 9.60 0.07
CA THR A 162 6.40 10.28 -1.01
C THR A 162 6.59 11.77 -0.72
N ILE A 163 5.54 12.47 -0.27
CA ILE A 163 5.58 13.89 0.06
C ILE A 163 6.58 14.16 1.18
N ALA A 164 6.57 13.33 2.24
CA ALA A 164 7.50 13.46 3.35
C ALA A 164 8.95 13.23 2.93
N LEU A 165 9.21 12.20 2.10
CA LEU A 165 10.52 11.92 1.54
C LEU A 165 11.02 13.07 0.65
N ALA A 166 10.18 13.53 -0.28
CA ALA A 166 10.49 14.65 -1.18
C ALA A 166 10.77 15.94 -0.41
N ALA A 167 10.02 16.21 0.66
CA ALA A 167 10.26 17.36 1.54
C ALA A 167 11.58 17.23 2.31
N ALA A 168 11.87 16.04 2.84
CA ALA A 168 13.11 15.76 3.55
C ALA A 168 14.34 15.97 2.64
N THR A 169 14.37 15.33 1.48
CA THR A 169 15.49 15.45 0.52
C THR A 169 15.65 16.89 0.03
N ALA A 170 14.55 17.56 -0.35
CA ALA A 170 14.59 18.95 -0.78
C ALA A 170 15.08 19.91 0.31
N SER A 171 14.79 19.62 1.58
CA SER A 171 15.25 20.45 2.70
C SER A 171 16.73 20.30 3.01
N VAL A 172 17.31 19.11 2.79
CA VAL A 172 18.71 18.78 3.08
C VAL A 172 19.63 19.23 1.95
N THR A 173 19.16 19.13 0.71
CA THR A 173 19.95 19.52 -0.46
C THR A 173 19.83 21.01 -0.78
N GLU A 174 20.86 21.56 -1.43
CA GLU A 174 20.85 22.95 -1.93
C GLU A 174 20.15 23.07 -3.28
N HIS A 175 20.28 22.05 -4.15
CA HIS A 175 19.77 22.08 -5.52
C HIS A 175 18.60 21.08 -5.71
N PRO A 176 17.49 21.48 -6.36
CA PRO A 176 16.35 20.59 -6.62
C PRO A 176 16.71 19.33 -7.40
N SER A 177 17.68 19.41 -8.31
CA SER A 177 18.16 18.27 -9.09
C SER A 177 18.78 17.19 -8.19
N THR A 178 19.56 17.59 -7.18
CA THR A 178 20.14 16.67 -6.20
C THR A 178 19.04 16.07 -5.32
N ALA A 179 18.04 16.87 -4.91
CA ALA A 179 16.88 16.37 -4.19
C ALA A 179 16.14 15.29 -4.99
N ALA A 180 15.97 15.51 -6.30
CA ALA A 180 15.30 14.57 -7.19
C ALA A 180 16.07 13.26 -7.32
N ILE A 181 17.40 13.33 -7.54
CA ILE A 181 18.26 12.13 -7.59
C ILE A 181 18.12 11.34 -6.29
N LEU A 182 18.28 11.97 -5.12
CA LEU A 182 18.19 11.28 -3.84
C LEU A 182 16.79 10.69 -3.60
N THR A 183 15.73 11.42 -3.94
CA THR A 183 14.36 10.93 -3.76
C THR A 183 14.10 9.71 -4.63
N LEU A 184 14.49 9.77 -5.91
CA LEU A 184 14.33 8.66 -6.85
C LEU A 184 15.22 7.46 -6.47
N SER A 185 16.44 7.70 -5.98
CA SER A 185 17.29 6.62 -5.47
C SER A 185 16.64 5.87 -4.31
N VAL A 186 15.91 6.57 -3.42
CA VAL A 186 15.17 5.92 -2.34
C VAL A 186 13.93 5.21 -2.87
N THR A 187 13.08 5.87 -3.67
CA THR A 187 11.84 5.25 -4.16
C THR A 187 12.13 4.03 -5.03
N VAL A 188 13.05 4.13 -6.00
CA VAL A 188 13.46 2.99 -6.84
C VAL A 188 14.28 1.97 -6.04
N GLY A 189 15.12 2.43 -5.11
CA GLY A 189 15.93 1.54 -4.25
C GLY A 189 15.09 0.60 -3.39
N THR A 190 13.88 0.99 -2.98
CA THR A 190 12.98 0.10 -2.25
C THR A 190 12.54 -1.11 -3.08
N TRP A 191 12.50 -1.03 -4.40
CA TRP A 191 12.21 -2.19 -5.25
C TRP A 191 13.36 -3.20 -5.22
N ILE A 192 14.61 -2.74 -5.12
CA ILE A 192 15.78 -3.61 -4.95
C ILE A 192 15.65 -4.41 -3.65
N ILE A 193 15.13 -3.81 -2.58
CA ILE A 193 14.89 -4.52 -1.31
C ILE A 193 13.89 -5.66 -1.52
N ASN A 194 12.80 -5.43 -2.29
CA ASN A 194 11.83 -6.49 -2.60
C ASN A 194 12.46 -7.62 -3.42
N PHE A 195 13.35 -7.31 -4.38
CA PHE A 195 14.08 -8.34 -5.13
C PHE A 195 15.04 -9.14 -4.25
N ILE A 196 15.81 -8.49 -3.38
CA ILE A 196 16.73 -9.18 -2.46
C ILE A 196 15.96 -10.07 -1.49
N ALA A 197 14.85 -9.55 -0.96
CA ALA A 197 13.96 -10.28 -0.05
C ALA A 197 13.41 -11.56 -0.67
N ALA A 198 13.00 -11.50 -1.94
CA ALA A 198 12.50 -12.66 -2.68
C ALA A 198 13.56 -13.76 -2.91
N VAL A 199 14.85 -13.48 -2.69
CA VAL A 199 15.95 -14.45 -2.93
C VAL A 199 16.63 -14.90 -1.63
N HIS A 200 16.65 -14.06 -0.60
CA HIS A 200 17.42 -14.32 0.63
C HIS A 200 16.54 -14.54 1.88
N GLY A 201 15.26 -14.20 1.82
CA GLY A 201 14.33 -14.32 2.96
C GLY A 201 14.76 -13.56 4.22
N GLY A 202 14.14 -13.91 5.36
CA GLY A 202 14.65 -13.58 6.69
C GLY A 202 14.53 -12.10 7.07
N VAL A 203 15.66 -11.43 7.34
CA VAL A 203 15.66 -9.99 7.72
C VAL A 203 15.25 -9.12 6.53
N TRP A 204 15.64 -9.50 5.32
CA TRP A 204 15.31 -8.78 4.09
C TRP A 204 13.82 -8.88 3.77
N GLU A 205 13.21 -10.05 3.97
CA GLU A 205 11.76 -10.26 3.87
C GLU A 205 10.98 -9.37 4.84
N ARG A 206 11.42 -9.30 6.11
CA ARG A 206 10.83 -8.40 7.10
C ARG A 206 10.95 -6.93 6.70
N ALA A 207 12.08 -6.51 6.14
CA ALA A 207 12.27 -5.14 5.67
C ALA A 207 11.42 -4.84 4.42
N ALA A 208 11.33 -5.79 3.48
CA ALA A 208 10.53 -5.69 2.27
C ALA A 208 9.05 -5.50 2.55
N GLY A 209 8.52 -6.13 3.62
CA GLY A 209 7.14 -5.97 4.07
C GLY A 209 6.75 -4.54 4.47
N TYR A 210 7.73 -3.64 4.68
CA TYR A 210 7.49 -2.22 4.97
C TYR A 210 7.93 -1.28 3.83
N THR A 211 8.23 -1.82 2.64
CA THR A 211 8.44 -0.98 1.46
C THR A 211 7.12 -0.36 0.99
N PRO A 212 7.12 0.83 0.38
CA PRO A 212 5.89 1.48 -0.05
C PRO A 212 4.98 0.60 -0.92
N THR A 213 5.57 -0.17 -1.85
CA THR A 213 4.84 -1.10 -2.70
C THR A 213 4.21 -2.24 -1.89
N ALA A 214 4.95 -2.86 -0.97
CA ALA A 214 4.40 -3.92 -0.12
C ALA A 214 3.29 -3.39 0.80
N MET A 215 3.47 -2.19 1.38
CA MET A 215 2.44 -1.55 2.19
C MET A 215 1.16 -1.31 1.40
N VAL A 216 1.26 -0.75 0.19
CA VAL A 216 0.09 -0.48 -0.67
C VAL A 216 -0.59 -1.78 -1.11
N ALA A 217 0.18 -2.84 -1.39
CA ALA A 217 -0.35 -4.13 -1.78
C ALA A 217 -1.34 -4.69 -0.76
N GLU A 218 -1.11 -4.52 0.55
CA GLU A 218 -2.05 -4.95 1.60
C GLU A 218 -3.43 -4.30 1.40
N PHE A 219 -3.47 -2.99 1.17
CA PHE A 219 -4.72 -2.25 0.94
C PHE A 219 -5.38 -2.63 -0.39
N GLN A 220 -4.58 -2.93 -1.42
CA GLN A 220 -5.08 -3.42 -2.71
C GLN A 220 -5.73 -4.80 -2.65
N HIS A 221 -5.38 -5.59 -1.64
CA HIS A 221 -6.04 -6.86 -1.34
C HIS A 221 -7.08 -6.73 -0.22
N GLY A 222 -7.46 -5.51 0.16
CA GLY A 222 -8.55 -5.26 1.11
C GLY A 222 -8.16 -5.45 2.57
N LEU A 223 -6.86 -5.54 2.89
CA LEU A 223 -6.37 -5.72 4.25
C LEU A 223 -5.85 -4.40 4.84
N ILE A 224 -6.37 -4.01 6.00
CA ILE A 224 -5.82 -2.90 6.81
C ILE A 224 -5.04 -3.49 7.97
N ARG A 225 -3.72 -3.32 7.94
CA ARG A 225 -2.79 -3.73 8.99
C ARG A 225 -2.37 -2.54 9.85
N LEU A 226 -2.58 -2.61 11.16
CA LEU A 226 -2.31 -1.47 12.04
C LEU A 226 -0.81 -1.15 12.14
N ASP A 227 0.05 -2.16 12.21
CA ASP A 227 1.50 -1.99 12.17
C ASP A 227 1.96 -1.27 10.90
N VAL A 228 1.44 -1.65 9.74
CA VAL A 228 1.74 -0.99 8.44
C VAL A 228 1.34 0.48 8.48
N VAL A 229 0.13 0.78 8.95
CA VAL A 229 -0.36 2.16 9.06
C VAL A 229 0.51 2.97 10.02
N LEU A 230 0.83 2.43 11.19
CA LEU A 230 1.65 3.13 12.20
C LEU A 230 3.08 3.37 11.72
N VAL A 231 3.70 2.39 11.08
CA VAL A 231 5.05 2.52 10.49
C VAL A 231 5.04 3.58 9.39
N ALA A 232 4.05 3.55 8.49
CA ALA A 232 3.94 4.54 7.43
C ALA A 232 3.76 5.96 8.01
N LEU A 233 2.88 6.13 9.00
CA LEU A 233 2.70 7.41 9.68
C LEU A 233 3.98 7.87 10.38
N ALA A 234 4.70 6.97 11.07
CA ALA A 234 5.97 7.29 11.70
C ALA A 234 7.01 7.79 10.69
N LEU A 235 7.11 7.14 9.52
CA LEU A 235 7.99 7.57 8.43
C LEU A 235 7.56 8.91 7.82
N VAL A 236 6.26 9.16 7.67
CA VAL A 236 5.73 10.46 7.23
C VAL A 236 6.13 11.57 8.22
N PHE A 237 5.86 11.37 9.52
CA PHE A 237 6.22 12.36 10.54
C PHE A 237 7.73 12.56 10.65
N ALA A 238 8.52 11.49 10.51
CA ALA A 238 9.98 11.58 10.50
C ALA A 238 10.49 12.38 9.29
N GLY A 239 9.98 12.14 8.08
CA GLY A 239 10.37 12.88 6.88
C GLY A 239 9.99 14.35 6.96
N LEU A 240 8.76 14.67 7.40
CA LEU A 240 8.32 16.05 7.61
C LEU A 240 9.08 16.74 8.76
N GLY A 241 9.40 16.00 9.84
CA GLY A 241 10.20 16.47 10.96
C GLY A 241 11.63 16.80 10.53
N LEU A 242 12.25 15.93 9.73
CA LEU A 242 13.56 16.16 9.13
C LEU A 242 13.53 17.40 8.23
N ALA A 243 12.49 17.54 7.41
CA ALA A 243 12.29 18.73 6.59
C ALA A 243 12.20 20.01 7.42
N ALA A 244 11.43 19.98 8.51
CA ALA A 244 11.29 21.13 9.42
C ALA A 244 12.62 21.47 10.11
N ILE A 245 13.43 20.47 10.50
CA ILE A 245 14.74 20.66 11.12
C ILE A 245 15.69 21.40 10.18
N TRP A 246 15.75 20.98 8.91
CA TRP A 246 16.71 21.47 7.92
C TRP A 246 16.30 22.76 7.22
N MET A 247 15.00 23.13 7.25
CA MET A 247 14.51 24.41 6.74
C MET A 247 14.81 25.61 7.65
N ARG A 248 15.21 25.40 8.91
CA ARG A 248 15.58 26.50 9.82
C ARG A 248 16.90 27.15 9.39
N LEU A 249 16.85 28.44 9.04
CA LEU A 249 18.05 29.25 8.80
C LEU A 249 18.63 29.77 10.12
N GLY A 250 19.94 29.99 10.17
CA GLY A 250 20.64 30.55 11.35
C GLY A 250 20.93 29.55 12.47
N VAL A 251 20.46 28.30 12.38
CA VAL A 251 20.79 27.23 13.33
C VAL A 251 22.08 26.52 12.92
N ARG A 252 23.02 26.36 13.86
CA ARG A 252 24.29 25.65 13.62
C ARG A 252 24.03 24.24 13.06
N VAL A 253 24.80 23.84 12.04
CA VAL A 253 24.69 22.52 11.39
C VAL A 253 24.76 21.38 12.41
N ARG A 254 25.70 21.45 13.37
CA ARG A 254 25.85 20.44 14.44
C ARG A 254 24.54 20.19 15.21
N ARG A 255 23.78 21.25 15.51
CA ARG A 255 22.50 21.11 16.21
C ARG A 255 21.46 20.42 15.33
N ARG A 256 21.39 20.76 14.04
CA ARG A 256 20.48 20.12 13.07
C ARG A 256 20.81 18.63 12.91
N VAL A 257 22.10 18.28 12.86
CA VAL A 257 22.54 16.88 12.81
C VAL A 257 22.14 16.13 14.08
N ASN A 258 22.39 16.68 15.27
CA ASN A 258 22.00 16.04 16.53
C ASN A 258 20.48 15.84 16.63
N GLU A 259 19.69 16.85 16.26
CA GLU A 259 18.22 16.73 16.25
C GLU A 259 17.74 15.71 15.20
N SER A 260 18.43 15.58 14.06
CA SER A 260 18.13 14.55 13.04
C SER A 260 18.45 13.15 13.54
N ILE A 261 19.58 12.97 14.25
CA ILE A 261 19.95 11.69 14.87
C ILE A 261 18.92 11.30 15.94
N ALA A 262 18.54 12.24 16.80
CA ALA A 262 17.52 12.01 17.83
C ALA A 262 16.16 11.63 17.21
N LEU A 263 15.75 12.31 16.14
CA LEU A 263 14.53 11.98 15.39
C LEU A 263 14.61 10.59 14.75
N GLY A 264 15.76 10.24 14.16
CA GLY A 264 16.01 8.92 13.58
C GLY A 264 15.95 7.80 14.63
N ALA A 265 16.60 7.99 15.77
CA ALA A 265 16.58 7.03 16.87
C ALA A 265 15.16 6.83 17.44
N LEU A 266 14.41 7.92 17.62
CA LEU A 266 13.01 7.85 18.03
C LEU A 266 12.15 7.11 17.00
N THR A 267 12.34 7.39 15.71
CA THR A 267 11.60 6.73 14.63
C THR A 267 11.88 5.23 14.61
N ALA A 268 13.14 4.82 14.76
CA ALA A 268 13.52 3.41 14.84
C ALA A 268 12.89 2.70 16.06
N ALA A 269 12.87 3.36 17.23
CA ALA A 269 12.21 2.83 18.42
C ALA A 269 10.70 2.68 18.23
N VAL A 270 10.03 3.67 17.60
CA VAL A 270 8.60 3.60 17.29
C VAL A 270 8.31 2.47 16.29
N MET A 271 9.11 2.34 15.22
CA MET A 271 8.95 1.26 14.25
C MET A 271 9.12 -0.12 14.91
N PHE A 272 10.12 -0.28 15.78
CA PHE A 272 10.30 -1.51 16.55
C PHE A 272 9.12 -1.78 17.48
N ALA A 273 8.56 -0.77 18.15
CA ALA A 273 7.36 -0.95 18.95
C ALA A 273 6.14 -1.38 18.10
N CYS A 274 6.04 -0.87 16.87
CA CYS A 274 4.96 -1.24 15.94
C CYS A 274 5.00 -2.71 15.54
N THR A 275 6.16 -3.40 15.58
CA THR A 275 6.21 -4.83 15.22
C THR A 275 5.47 -5.73 16.21
N PHE A 276 5.11 -5.23 17.39
CA PHE A 276 4.30 -5.93 18.37
C PHE A 276 2.79 -5.67 18.21
N VAL A 277 2.40 -4.79 17.29
CA VAL A 277 1.01 -4.41 17.03
C VAL A 277 0.47 -5.30 15.92
N THR A 278 -0.24 -6.37 16.28
CA THR A 278 -0.81 -7.34 15.33
C THR A 278 -2.25 -7.12 14.84
N PRO A 279 -3.07 -6.18 15.37
CA PRO A 279 -4.43 -5.96 14.85
C PRO A 279 -4.46 -5.68 13.35
N SER A 280 -5.39 -6.36 12.67
CA SER A 280 -5.69 -6.15 11.25
C SER A 280 -7.17 -6.41 10.95
N TRP A 281 -7.68 -5.79 9.89
CA TRP A 281 -9.07 -5.86 9.47
C TRP A 281 -9.16 -6.22 8.00
N ASP A 282 -9.90 -7.27 7.69
CA ASP A 282 -10.30 -7.59 6.32
C ASP A 282 -11.53 -6.76 5.95
N THR A 283 -11.39 -5.99 4.88
CA THR A 283 -12.44 -5.14 4.33
C THR A 283 -12.88 -5.60 2.94
N SER A 284 -12.34 -6.73 2.47
CA SER A 284 -12.75 -7.35 1.20
C SER A 284 -14.14 -7.97 1.31
N GLU A 285 -14.94 -7.86 0.24
CA GLU A 285 -16.24 -8.51 0.13
C GLU A 285 -16.07 -10.03 0.10
N SER A 286 -15.00 -10.51 -0.54
CA SER A 286 -14.71 -11.93 -0.66
C SER A 286 -14.18 -12.57 0.62
N ARG A 287 -13.92 -11.78 1.67
CA ARG A 287 -13.21 -12.21 2.88
C ARG A 287 -11.90 -12.96 2.56
N GLY A 288 -11.19 -12.52 1.52
CA GLY A 288 -9.99 -13.19 1.02
C GLY A 288 -8.88 -13.28 2.08
N ASN A 289 -8.89 -12.36 3.06
CA ASN A 289 -7.99 -12.34 4.19
C ASN A 289 -8.64 -12.84 5.48
N SER A 290 -9.79 -13.48 5.45
CA SER A 290 -10.42 -14.02 6.65
C SER A 290 -10.88 -15.45 6.44
N PHE A 291 -11.16 -16.14 7.54
CA PHE A 291 -11.89 -17.41 7.45
C PHE A 291 -13.40 -17.11 7.33
N PRO A 292 -14.20 -18.10 6.91
CA PRO A 292 -15.65 -18.01 7.04
C PRO A 292 -16.05 -17.65 8.47
N GLU A 293 -17.15 -16.90 8.63
CA GLU A 293 -17.54 -16.37 9.95
C GLU A 293 -17.78 -17.48 10.98
N ALA A 294 -18.42 -18.58 10.54
CA ALA A 294 -18.66 -19.74 11.39
C ALA A 294 -17.36 -20.40 11.88
N ASP A 295 -16.33 -20.46 11.04
CA ASP A 295 -15.00 -20.93 11.44
C ASP A 295 -14.31 -19.95 12.37
N GLU A 296 -14.42 -18.64 12.13
CA GLU A 296 -13.85 -17.65 13.04
C GLU A 296 -14.49 -17.71 14.44
N GLU A 297 -15.80 -17.96 14.52
CA GLU A 297 -16.51 -18.19 15.78
C GLU A 297 -16.03 -19.46 16.48
N ALA A 298 -15.98 -20.59 15.77
CA ALA A 298 -15.51 -21.86 16.32
C ALA A 298 -14.06 -21.79 16.81
N LEU A 299 -13.17 -21.16 16.03
CA LEU A 299 -11.77 -20.97 16.40
C LEU A 299 -11.60 -20.07 17.64
N LYS A 300 -12.47 -19.06 17.83
CA LYS A 300 -12.44 -18.18 19.02
C LYS A 300 -12.79 -18.92 20.31
N GLU A 301 -13.52 -20.02 20.22
CA GLU A 301 -13.84 -20.87 21.38
C GLU A 301 -12.63 -21.69 21.86
N ILE A 302 -11.66 -21.96 20.97
CA ILE A 302 -10.44 -22.70 21.30
C ILE A 302 -9.49 -21.80 22.10
N ARG A 303 -9.51 -21.94 23.43
CA ARG A 303 -8.67 -21.12 24.35
C ARG A 303 -7.27 -21.67 24.62
N THR A 304 -7.04 -22.94 24.29
CA THR A 304 -5.74 -23.60 24.46
C THR A 304 -4.73 -23.08 23.44
N PRO A 305 -3.44 -22.92 23.83
CA PRO A 305 -2.41 -22.45 22.90
C PRO A 305 -2.16 -23.52 21.83
N LEU A 306 -2.16 -23.08 20.56
CA LEU A 306 -1.91 -23.92 19.39
C LEU A 306 -0.47 -23.73 18.94
N ARG A 307 0.30 -24.81 18.88
CA ARG A 307 1.66 -24.81 18.34
C ARG A 307 1.66 -25.52 16.99
N ILE A 308 2.26 -24.87 15.99
CA ILE A 308 2.37 -25.37 14.62
C ILE A 308 3.86 -25.44 14.27
N GLU A 309 4.34 -26.62 13.91
CA GLU A 309 5.71 -26.84 13.45
C GLU A 309 5.68 -27.19 11.97
N ALA A 310 6.19 -26.29 11.12
CA ALA A 310 6.20 -26.49 9.68
C ALA A 310 7.61 -26.82 9.19
N HIS A 311 7.80 -28.04 8.68
CA HIS A 311 9.08 -28.54 8.16
C HIS A 311 9.18 -28.21 6.67
N LEU A 312 9.16 -26.91 6.36
CA LEU A 312 9.23 -26.38 5.01
C LEU A 312 10.38 -25.39 4.92
N ALA A 313 11.22 -25.59 3.91
CA ALA A 313 12.30 -24.67 3.57
C ALA A 313 11.74 -23.25 3.27
N PRO A 314 12.54 -22.18 3.49
CA PRO A 314 12.13 -20.81 3.15
C PRO A 314 11.66 -20.65 1.70
N GLU A 315 12.34 -21.29 0.76
CA GLU A 315 12.05 -21.22 -0.68
C GLU A 315 10.99 -22.23 -1.16
N ASP A 316 10.40 -23.03 -0.27
CA ASP A 316 9.35 -23.97 -0.65
C ASP A 316 8.04 -23.20 -0.91
N PRO A 317 7.44 -23.26 -2.12
CA PRO A 317 6.21 -22.54 -2.43
C PRO A 317 5.05 -22.91 -1.48
N ARG A 318 5.04 -24.14 -0.97
CA ARG A 318 4.03 -24.60 0.00
C ARG A 318 4.08 -23.83 1.31
N ARG A 319 5.26 -23.32 1.70
CA ARG A 319 5.42 -22.48 2.89
C ARG A 319 4.72 -21.14 2.70
N ALA A 320 4.92 -20.50 1.55
CA ALA A 320 4.25 -19.26 1.21
C ALA A 320 2.73 -19.47 1.13
N ASP A 321 2.27 -20.56 0.52
CA ASP A 321 0.85 -20.93 0.49
C ASP A 321 0.28 -21.12 1.90
N LEU A 322 0.96 -21.89 2.76
CA LEU A 322 0.53 -22.11 4.15
C LEU A 322 0.45 -20.79 4.93
N GLU A 323 1.46 -19.94 4.79
CA GLU A 323 1.54 -18.65 5.48
C GLU A 323 0.42 -17.70 5.02
N HIS A 324 0.26 -17.51 3.71
CA HIS A 324 -0.72 -16.59 3.15
C HIS A 324 -2.16 -17.10 3.29
N ARG A 325 -2.42 -18.37 2.96
CA ARG A 325 -3.78 -18.92 2.89
C ARG A 325 -4.35 -19.29 4.24
N ALA A 326 -3.52 -19.69 5.21
CA ALA A 326 -4.00 -20.22 6.49
C ALA A 326 -3.43 -19.48 7.71
N LEU A 327 -2.10 -19.42 7.87
CA LEU A 327 -1.50 -18.97 9.13
C LEU A 327 -1.72 -17.47 9.39
N SER A 328 -1.69 -16.64 8.35
CA SER A 328 -1.98 -15.20 8.48
C SER A 328 -3.40 -14.96 9.00
N LYS A 329 -4.39 -15.72 8.48
CA LYS A 329 -5.79 -15.70 8.92
C LYS A 329 -5.93 -16.21 10.34
N LEU A 330 -5.23 -17.29 10.65
CA LEU A 330 -5.26 -17.92 11.96
C LEU A 330 -4.72 -17.00 13.06
N ARG A 331 -3.64 -16.25 12.80
CA ARG A 331 -3.10 -15.26 13.76
C ARG A 331 -4.04 -14.10 14.04
N ARG A 332 -4.97 -13.76 13.12
CA ARG A 332 -6.02 -12.75 13.37
C ARG A 332 -7.09 -13.26 14.34
N VAL A 333 -7.45 -14.53 14.24
CA VAL A 333 -8.57 -15.13 15.00
C VAL A 333 -8.10 -15.70 16.34
N MET A 334 -6.95 -16.37 16.34
CA MET A 334 -6.39 -17.07 17.50
C MET A 334 -5.10 -16.40 17.98
N PRO A 335 -5.15 -15.54 19.02
CA PRO A 335 -3.98 -14.76 19.47
C PRO A 335 -2.89 -15.60 20.15
N ARG A 336 -3.14 -16.88 20.47
CA ARG A 336 -2.19 -17.79 21.14
C ARG A 336 -1.62 -18.86 20.21
N VAL A 337 -1.51 -18.55 18.92
CA VAL A 337 -0.89 -19.43 17.92
C VAL A 337 0.60 -19.16 17.86
N GLN A 338 1.40 -20.22 17.98
CA GLN A 338 2.84 -20.18 17.81
C GLN A 338 3.21 -21.02 16.58
N VAL A 339 3.81 -20.37 15.58
CA VAL A 339 4.30 -21.05 14.38
C VAL A 339 5.82 -21.09 14.43
N HIS A 340 6.38 -22.30 14.37
CA HIS A 340 7.81 -22.53 14.27
C HIS A 340 8.12 -23.15 12.92
N TYR A 341 8.84 -22.40 12.09
CA TYR A 341 9.40 -22.93 10.85
C TYR A 341 10.70 -23.67 11.18
N MET A 342 10.72 -24.97 10.92
CA MET A 342 11.89 -25.82 11.12
C MET A 342 12.69 -25.87 9.82
N SER A 343 13.72 -25.01 9.71
CA SER A 343 14.72 -25.09 8.64
C SER A 343 16.12 -25.31 9.22
N ALA A 344 16.91 -26.13 8.56
CA ALA A 344 18.28 -26.43 8.98
C ALA A 344 19.27 -25.34 8.53
N THR A 345 18.93 -24.60 7.47
CA THR A 345 19.72 -23.56 6.82
C THR A 345 18.86 -22.34 6.53
N SER A 346 19.50 -21.21 6.24
CA SER A 346 18.82 -19.95 5.90
C SER A 346 18.21 -19.92 4.50
N ILE A 347 18.66 -20.80 3.60
CA ILE A 347 18.24 -20.84 2.18
C ILE A 347 17.49 -22.13 1.80
N GLY A 348 17.42 -23.13 2.69
CA GLY A 348 16.72 -24.38 2.41
C GLY A 348 17.42 -25.34 1.45
N LEU A 349 18.63 -25.02 1.00
CA LEU A 349 19.35 -25.77 -0.02
C LEU A 349 19.67 -27.18 0.49
N PHE A 350 19.19 -28.21 -0.22
CA PHE A 350 19.30 -29.64 0.14
C PHE A 350 18.49 -30.10 1.35
N GLU A 351 17.54 -29.30 1.87
CA GLU A 351 16.68 -29.72 2.99
C GLU A 351 15.56 -30.68 2.58
N GLN A 352 15.30 -30.81 1.27
CA GLN A 352 14.25 -31.68 0.73
C GLN A 352 14.45 -33.17 1.07
N THR A 353 15.69 -33.57 1.39
CA THR A 353 16.05 -34.94 1.77
C THR A 353 16.05 -35.14 3.29
N ALA A 354 15.75 -34.11 4.07
CA ALA A 354 15.72 -34.19 5.52
C ALA A 354 14.56 -35.08 6.01
N PRO A 355 14.74 -35.81 7.12
CA PRO A 355 13.63 -36.51 7.77
C PRO A 355 12.52 -35.51 8.12
N HIS A 356 11.26 -35.88 7.88
CA HIS A 356 10.06 -35.06 8.14
C HIS A 356 9.87 -33.84 7.23
N TYR A 357 10.66 -33.69 6.16
CA TYR A 357 10.45 -32.60 5.20
C TYR A 357 9.04 -32.66 4.58
N GLY A 358 8.36 -31.51 4.55
CA GLY A 358 6.99 -31.39 4.05
C GLY A 358 5.90 -31.72 5.08
N GLU A 359 6.27 -32.09 6.31
CA GLU A 359 5.31 -32.34 7.39
C GLU A 359 4.99 -31.05 8.16
N ILE A 360 3.71 -30.91 8.54
CA ILE A 360 3.21 -29.83 9.37
C ILE A 360 2.55 -30.48 10.57
N TRP A 361 3.12 -30.21 11.74
CA TRP A 361 2.66 -30.76 13.00
C TRP A 361 1.84 -29.73 13.76
N TYR A 362 0.65 -30.14 14.21
CA TYR A 362 -0.25 -29.31 15.00
C TYR A 362 -0.38 -29.89 16.39
N GLU A 363 -0.13 -29.08 17.41
CA GLU A 363 -0.20 -29.49 18.81
C GLU A 363 -1.10 -28.52 19.60
N LEU A 364 -2.10 -29.09 20.29
CA LEU A 364 -3.09 -28.35 21.07
C LEU A 364 -3.41 -29.12 22.36
N GLY A 365 -3.05 -28.54 23.51
CA GLY A 365 -3.39 -29.13 24.81
C GLY A 365 -2.91 -30.57 25.01
N GLY A 366 -1.72 -30.92 24.48
CA GLY A 366 -1.13 -32.26 24.57
C GLY A 366 -1.61 -33.26 23.52
N ARG A 367 -2.59 -32.89 22.66
CA ARG A 367 -2.95 -33.65 21.47
C ARG A 367 -2.11 -33.17 20.28
N LYS A 368 -1.64 -34.09 19.44
CA LYS A 368 -0.80 -33.80 18.27
C LYS A 368 -1.31 -34.54 17.04
N THR A 369 -1.38 -33.86 15.90
CA THR A 369 -1.66 -34.46 14.59
C THR A 369 -0.64 -33.97 13.55
N MET A 370 -0.51 -34.70 12.43
CA MET A 370 0.38 -34.38 11.32
C MET A 370 -0.43 -34.25 10.04
N SER A 371 -0.20 -33.17 9.30
CA SER A 371 -0.73 -32.98 7.96
C SER A 371 0.39 -32.58 7.00
N ARG A 372 0.15 -32.78 5.70
CA ARG A 372 0.99 -32.26 4.61
C ARG A 372 0.24 -31.25 3.74
N VAL A 373 -0.98 -30.90 4.15
CA VAL A 373 -1.87 -30.01 3.41
C VAL A 373 -1.62 -28.57 3.85
N THR A 374 -1.50 -27.66 2.89
CA THR A 374 -1.23 -26.23 3.12
C THR A 374 -2.43 -25.32 2.81
N THR A 375 -3.56 -25.91 2.43
CA THR A 375 -4.81 -25.18 2.18
C THR A 375 -5.44 -24.74 3.50
N ALA A 376 -6.22 -23.65 3.45
CA ALA A 376 -6.99 -23.17 4.59
C ALA A 376 -7.87 -24.27 5.22
N GLU A 377 -8.61 -25.00 4.38
CA GLU A 377 -9.47 -26.12 4.78
C GLU A 377 -8.68 -27.22 5.50
N GLY A 378 -7.56 -27.67 4.94
CA GLY A 378 -6.75 -28.73 5.56
C GLY A 378 -6.12 -28.31 6.88
N VAL A 379 -5.81 -27.01 7.05
CA VAL A 379 -5.37 -26.46 8.34
C VAL A 379 -6.52 -26.46 9.36
N LEU A 380 -7.72 -26.03 8.95
CA LEU A 380 -8.89 -26.02 9.83
C LEU A 380 -9.28 -27.43 10.27
N GLU A 381 -9.27 -28.40 9.34
CA GLU A 381 -9.54 -29.81 9.61
C GLU A 381 -8.60 -30.36 10.68
N ALA A 382 -7.28 -30.16 10.52
CA ALA A 382 -6.28 -30.60 11.49
C ALA A 382 -6.49 -29.96 12.88
N ILE A 383 -6.88 -28.68 12.93
CA ILE A 383 -7.16 -27.96 14.18
C ILE A 383 -8.43 -28.51 14.85
N TYR A 384 -9.51 -28.71 14.10
CA TYR A 384 -10.76 -29.23 14.63
C TYR A 384 -10.63 -30.67 15.13
N GLU A 385 -9.87 -31.51 14.43
CA GLU A 385 -9.53 -32.87 14.85
C GLU A 385 -8.87 -32.87 16.25
N ILE A 386 -7.79 -32.10 16.42
CA ILE A 386 -7.08 -32.05 17.70
C ILE A 386 -7.79 -31.19 18.76
N ALA A 387 -8.74 -30.35 18.38
CA ALA A 387 -9.59 -29.63 19.32
C ALA A 387 -10.75 -30.50 19.82
N GLY A 388 -11.16 -31.49 19.03
CA GLY A 388 -12.41 -32.24 19.27
C GLY A 388 -13.65 -31.37 19.03
N VAL A 389 -13.54 -30.35 18.19
CA VAL A 389 -14.64 -29.46 17.79
C VAL A 389 -15.19 -29.97 16.47
N LYS A 390 -16.52 -30.02 16.33
CA LYS A 390 -17.12 -30.39 15.05
C LYS A 390 -16.98 -29.21 14.08
N PRO A 391 -16.48 -29.42 12.85
CA PRO A 391 -16.45 -28.37 11.84
C PRO A 391 -17.84 -27.75 11.66
N PRO A 392 -17.95 -26.41 11.60
CA PRO A 392 -19.20 -25.75 11.28
C PRO A 392 -19.73 -26.22 9.91
N PRO A 393 -21.06 -26.27 9.71
CA PRO A 393 -21.60 -26.55 8.40
C PRO A 393 -21.20 -25.45 7.41
N GLU A 394 -20.83 -25.84 6.19
CA GLU A 394 -20.63 -24.88 5.11
C GLU A 394 -21.97 -24.22 4.77
N ASP A 395 -22.02 -22.90 4.84
CA ASP A 395 -23.19 -22.13 4.43
C ASP A 395 -23.01 -21.70 2.97
N GLU A 396 -23.76 -22.34 2.06
CA GLU A 396 -23.72 -22.04 0.62
C GLU A 396 -24.07 -20.57 0.30
N GLU A 397 -24.83 -19.89 1.16
CA GLU A 397 -25.15 -18.46 1.00
C GLU A 397 -23.95 -17.56 1.32
N SER A 398 -23.02 -18.03 2.16
CA SER A 398 -21.81 -17.29 2.56
C SER A 398 -20.66 -17.38 1.54
N ILE A 399 -20.77 -18.26 0.54
CA ILE A 399 -19.74 -18.48 -0.48
C ILE A 399 -19.73 -17.30 -1.46
N PHE A 400 -18.62 -16.56 -1.48
CA PHE A 400 -18.41 -15.49 -2.44
C PHE A 400 -18.31 -16.05 -3.87
N ARG A 401 -19.23 -15.65 -4.74
CA ARG A 401 -19.30 -16.11 -6.15
C ARG A 401 -18.63 -15.15 -7.14
N GLY A 402 -18.20 -13.97 -6.68
CA GLY A 402 -17.66 -12.91 -7.53
C GLY A 402 -18.71 -12.19 -8.37
N HIS A 403 -18.26 -11.20 -9.14
CA HIS A 403 -19.11 -10.31 -9.93
C HIS A 403 -18.74 -10.30 -11.42
N PRO A 404 -18.81 -11.45 -12.12
CA PRO A 404 -18.36 -11.55 -13.51
C PRO A 404 -19.08 -10.53 -14.40
N LEU A 405 -18.31 -9.79 -15.19
CA LEU A 405 -18.81 -8.75 -16.09
C LEU A 405 -18.09 -8.80 -17.44
N ALA A 406 -18.75 -9.39 -18.43
CA ALA A 406 -18.25 -9.50 -19.80
C ALA A 406 -18.62 -8.26 -20.63
N VAL A 407 -18.01 -7.09 -20.34
CA VAL A 407 -18.31 -5.83 -21.05
C VAL A 407 -17.01 -5.14 -21.52
N PRO A 408 -16.94 -4.65 -22.78
CA PRO A 408 -15.80 -3.87 -23.24
C PRO A 408 -15.73 -2.47 -22.59
N PRO A 409 -14.54 -1.88 -22.39
CA PRO A 409 -14.36 -0.55 -21.78
C PRO A 409 -14.71 0.60 -22.74
N THR A 410 -15.98 0.70 -23.13
CA THR A 410 -16.47 1.66 -24.14
C THR A 410 -16.38 3.11 -23.65
N GLY A 411 -15.79 3.99 -24.45
CA GLY A 411 -15.65 5.42 -24.13
C GLY A 411 -14.52 5.77 -23.14
N ALA A 412 -13.93 4.80 -22.43
CA ALA A 412 -12.80 5.04 -21.52
C ALA A 412 -11.60 5.69 -22.22
N ALA A 413 -11.25 5.25 -23.44
CA ALA A 413 -10.17 5.84 -24.22
C ALA A 413 -10.43 7.33 -24.53
N THR A 414 -11.67 7.68 -24.90
CA THR A 414 -12.07 9.07 -25.15
C THR A 414 -11.96 9.92 -23.88
N VAL A 415 -12.36 9.38 -22.73
CA VAL A 415 -12.28 10.07 -21.45
C VAL A 415 -10.82 10.32 -21.05
N PHE A 416 -9.99 9.28 -21.00
CA PHE A 416 -8.64 9.37 -20.44
C PHE A 416 -7.59 9.94 -21.39
N TYR A 417 -7.74 9.74 -22.71
CA TYR A 417 -6.77 10.23 -23.70
C TYR A 417 -7.24 11.49 -24.43
N GLY A 418 -8.55 11.79 -24.43
CA GLY A 418 -9.11 12.97 -25.08
C GLY A 418 -9.58 14.04 -24.10
N ILE A 419 -10.69 13.75 -23.39
CA ILE A 419 -11.38 14.73 -22.54
C ILE A 419 -10.49 15.19 -21.38
N TRP A 420 -9.85 14.25 -20.67
CA TRP A 420 -9.03 14.57 -19.51
C TRP A 420 -7.86 15.51 -19.86
N PRO A 421 -6.97 15.18 -20.82
CA PRO A 421 -5.90 16.10 -21.22
C PRO A 421 -6.43 17.47 -21.66
N ALA A 422 -7.52 17.51 -22.44
CA ALA A 422 -8.12 18.76 -22.90
C ALA A 422 -8.61 19.63 -21.73
N VAL A 423 -9.29 19.04 -20.75
CA VAL A 423 -9.77 19.74 -19.55
C VAL A 423 -8.60 20.26 -18.72
N ILE A 424 -7.55 19.47 -18.50
CA ILE A 424 -6.37 19.89 -17.75
C ILE A 424 -5.66 21.06 -18.45
N VAL A 425 -5.46 20.97 -19.77
CA VAL A 425 -4.82 22.05 -20.55
C VAL A 425 -5.68 23.31 -20.55
N ALA A 426 -6.99 23.21 -20.81
CA ALA A 426 -7.91 24.35 -20.78
C ALA A 426 -7.93 25.02 -19.40
N THR A 427 -7.97 24.24 -18.32
CA THR A 427 -7.95 24.76 -16.95
C THR A 427 -6.60 25.44 -16.64
N ALA A 428 -5.48 24.85 -17.06
CA ALA A 428 -4.16 25.44 -16.88
C ALA A 428 -4.03 26.79 -17.60
N LEU A 429 -4.52 26.88 -18.84
CA LEU A 429 -4.51 28.13 -19.61
C LEU A 429 -5.41 29.19 -18.98
N PHE A 430 -6.61 28.83 -18.54
CA PHE A 430 -7.55 29.75 -17.91
C PHE A 430 -7.02 30.32 -16.59
N LEU A 431 -6.47 29.47 -15.72
CA LEU A 431 -5.94 29.90 -14.43
C LEU A 431 -4.65 30.72 -14.58
N ARG A 432 -3.82 30.43 -15.60
CA ARG A 432 -2.62 31.22 -15.88
C ARG A 432 -2.91 32.55 -16.57
N GLY A 433 -3.87 32.59 -17.49
CA GLY A 433 -4.30 33.83 -18.15
C GLY A 433 -4.82 34.86 -17.14
N ARG A 434 -5.46 34.42 -16.05
CA ARG A 434 -5.87 35.31 -14.95
C ARG A 434 -4.72 35.81 -14.07
N ALA A 435 -3.61 35.07 -14.02
CA ALA A 435 -2.44 35.41 -13.22
C ALA A 435 -1.49 36.39 -13.92
N SER A 436 -1.59 36.59 -15.25
CA SER A 436 -0.80 37.62 -15.96
C SER A 436 -1.51 38.97 -16.10
N ILE A 437 -2.78 39.06 -15.67
CA ILE A 437 -3.62 40.27 -15.73
C ILE A 437 -3.71 40.98 -14.36
N ARG A 438 -3.11 40.41 -13.31
CA ARG A 438 -2.95 41.00 -11.97
C ARG A 438 -1.48 41.04 -11.62
#